data_AF-A0A7Y3H894-F1
#
_entry.id   AF-A0A7Y3H894-F1
#
_cell.length_a   1.000
_cell.length_b   1.000
_cell.length_c   1.000
_cell.angle_alpha   90.00
_cell.angle_beta   90.00
_cell.angle_gamma   90.00
#
_symmetry.space_group_name_H-M   'P 1'
#
loop_
_entity.id
_entity.type
_entity.pdbx_description
1 polymer ?
#
loop_
_entity_poly.entity_id
_entity_poly.type
_entity_poly.pdbx_seq_one_letter_code
_entity_poly.pdbx_strand_id
1 'polypeptide(L)'
;MANEDKLIKQEDKLIKYKGQVEAWHTTTEQARVKSERDQDYDDHAQWTPSEQAILEKRKQPPIVINRVKTKVNLLCGIQRRSRTKPKGYPRTPRHTDAADAATEALRYVNDNNF
;
A
#
# COMPACT_ATOMS: atom_id res chain seq x y z
N MET A 1 24.79 -20.09 -36.23
CA MET A 1 24.99 -20.67 -34.88
C MET A 1 25.38 -19.62 -33.84
N ALA A 2 26.62 -19.15 -33.72
CA ALA A 2 27.01 -18.24 -32.61
C ALA A 2 26.39 -16.83 -32.63
N ASN A 3 25.93 -16.34 -33.79
CA ASN A 3 25.31 -15.03 -33.93
C ASN A 3 23.78 -15.07 -33.71
N GLU A 4 23.15 -16.19 -34.07
CA GLU A 4 21.73 -16.45 -33.82
C GLU A 4 21.47 -16.59 -32.32
N ASP A 5 22.33 -17.31 -31.58
CA ASP A 5 22.22 -17.43 -30.12
C ASP A 5 22.36 -16.09 -29.38
N LYS A 6 23.11 -15.14 -29.94
CA LYS A 6 23.22 -13.77 -29.38
C LYS A 6 21.96 -12.97 -29.65
N LEU A 7 21.36 -13.12 -30.84
CA LEU A 7 20.11 -12.46 -31.22
C LEU A 7 18.94 -12.95 -30.36
N ILE A 8 18.82 -14.27 -30.16
CA ILE A 8 17.79 -14.89 -29.30
C ILE A 8 17.91 -14.39 -27.85
N LYS A 9 19.14 -14.33 -27.30
CA LYS A 9 19.37 -13.77 -25.95
C LYS A 9 19.04 -12.29 -25.84
N GLN A 10 19.17 -11.53 -26.93
CA GLN A 10 18.80 -10.12 -26.97
C GLN A 10 17.28 -9.96 -27.04
N GLU A 11 16.59 -10.82 -27.80
CA GLU A 11 15.13 -10.88 -27.85
C GLU A 11 14.53 -11.28 -26.50
N ASP A 12 15.09 -12.28 -25.81
CA ASP A 12 14.65 -12.69 -24.45
C ASP A 12 14.77 -11.53 -23.44
N LYS A 13 15.88 -10.78 -23.50
CA LYS A 13 16.06 -9.58 -22.67
C LYS A 13 15.04 -8.51 -23.02
N LEU A 14 14.76 -8.30 -24.31
CA LEU A 14 13.78 -7.33 -24.75
C LEU A 14 12.37 -7.68 -24.25
N ILE A 15 11.97 -8.95 -24.36
CA ILE A 15 10.69 -9.45 -23.85
C ILE A 15 10.61 -9.24 -22.34
N LYS A 16 11.69 -9.57 -21.61
CA LYS A 16 11.75 -9.35 -20.16
C LYS A 16 11.58 -7.89 -19.78
N TYR A 17 12.32 -6.98 -20.42
CA TYR A 17 12.24 -5.55 -20.10
C TYR A 17 10.89 -4.95 -20.49
N LYS A 18 10.34 -5.34 -21.63
CA LYS A 18 8.99 -4.96 -22.04
C LYS A 18 7.96 -5.40 -21.00
N GLY A 19 8.01 -6.66 -20.56
CA GLY A 19 7.12 -7.18 -19.52
C GLY A 19 7.28 -6.45 -18.19
N GLN A 20 8.50 -6.07 -17.80
CA GLN A 20 8.73 -5.27 -16.59
C GLN A 20 8.11 -3.87 -16.69
N VAL A 21 8.21 -3.21 -17.84
CA VAL A 21 7.62 -1.87 -18.06
C VAL A 21 6.10 -1.94 -18.11
N GLU A 22 5.53 -2.92 -18.81
CA GLU A 22 4.08 -3.14 -18.87
C GLU A 22 3.49 -3.47 -17.49
N ALA A 23 4.18 -4.32 -16.72
CA ALA A 23 3.80 -4.63 -15.34
C ALA A 23 3.87 -3.37 -14.46
N TRP A 24 4.97 -2.63 -14.50
CA TRP A 24 5.10 -1.39 -13.75
C TRP A 24 3.97 -0.39 -14.04
N HIS A 25 3.64 -0.22 -15.31
CA HIS A 25 2.56 0.68 -15.75
C HIS A 25 1.19 0.22 -15.25
N THR A 26 0.89 -1.07 -15.35
CA THR A 26 -0.48 -1.58 -15.17
C THR A 26 -0.77 -2.03 -13.73
N THR A 27 0.22 -2.55 -13.02
CA THR A 27 0.03 -3.16 -11.69
C THR A 27 -0.51 -2.17 -10.65
N THR A 28 -0.13 -0.89 -10.73
CA THR A 28 -0.51 0.12 -9.73
C THR A 28 -1.67 1.01 -10.15
N GLU A 29 -2.16 0.91 -11.38
CA GLU A 29 -3.18 1.80 -11.93
C GLU A 29 -4.44 1.85 -11.07
N GLN A 30 -5.01 0.68 -10.77
CA GLN A 30 -6.21 0.60 -9.92
C GLN A 30 -5.97 1.11 -8.50
N ALA A 31 -4.77 0.93 -7.96
CA ALA A 31 -4.43 1.41 -6.63
C ALA A 31 -4.30 2.94 -6.61
N ARG A 32 -3.73 3.54 -7.66
CA ARG A 32 -3.63 5.00 -7.81
C ARG A 32 -4.99 5.67 -7.90
N VAL A 33 -5.87 5.17 -8.77
CA VAL A 33 -7.24 5.68 -8.92
C VAL A 33 -8.02 5.61 -7.59
N LYS A 34 -7.90 4.51 -6.86
CA LYS A 34 -8.54 4.37 -5.54
C LYS A 34 -7.91 5.29 -4.50
N SER A 35 -6.59 5.46 -4.51
CA SER A 35 -5.88 6.33 -3.58
C SER A 35 -6.25 7.79 -3.77
N GLU A 36 -6.38 8.26 -5.01
CA GLU A 36 -6.81 9.63 -5.32
C GLU A 36 -8.20 9.90 -4.76
N ARG A 37 -9.16 9.01 -5.07
CA ARG A 37 -10.49 9.05 -4.47
C ARG A 37 -10.43 9.08 -2.95
N ASP A 38 -9.69 8.16 -2.32
CA ASP A 38 -9.66 8.05 -0.86
C ASP A 38 -9.07 9.32 -0.21
N GLN A 39 -8.10 9.96 -0.87
CA GLN A 39 -7.54 11.24 -0.46
C GLN A 39 -8.58 12.38 -0.58
N ASP A 40 -9.34 12.44 -1.67
CA ASP A 40 -10.42 13.43 -1.83
C ASP A 40 -11.44 13.37 -0.68
N TYR A 41 -11.79 12.16 -0.23
CA TYR A 41 -12.70 11.98 0.91
C TYR A 41 -12.10 12.48 2.24
N ASP A 42 -10.78 12.36 2.43
CA ASP A 42 -10.08 12.92 3.59
C ASP A 42 -9.98 14.44 3.52
N ASP A 43 -9.76 14.99 2.32
CA ASP A 43 -9.64 16.42 2.01
C ASP A 43 -10.99 17.15 1.85
N HIS A 44 -12.08 16.51 2.26
CA HIS A 44 -13.46 17.05 2.29
C HIS A 44 -14.13 17.20 0.91
N ALA A 45 -13.54 16.67 -0.16
CA ALA A 45 -14.12 16.60 -1.49
C ALA A 45 -14.97 15.31 -1.64
N GLN A 46 -16.16 15.30 -1.02
CA GLN A 46 -17.01 14.10 -0.95
C GLN A 46 -18.16 14.07 -1.97
N TRP A 47 -18.46 15.21 -2.60
CA TRP A 47 -19.54 15.31 -3.57
C TRP A 47 -19.04 15.00 -4.98
N THR A 48 -19.76 14.15 -5.69
CA THR A 48 -19.50 13.93 -7.11
C THR A 48 -19.87 15.19 -7.92
N PRO A 49 -19.22 15.42 -9.08
CA PRO A 49 -19.53 16.58 -9.92
C PRO A 49 -21.02 16.67 -10.33
N SER A 50 -21.67 15.52 -10.51
CA SER A 50 -23.11 15.46 -10.83
C SER A 50 -23.99 15.91 -9.67
N GLU A 51 -23.64 15.54 -8.43
CA GLU A 51 -24.37 15.98 -7.23
C GLU A 51 -24.18 17.47 -6.97
N GLN A 52 -22.97 18.00 -7.16
CA GLN A 52 -22.68 19.43 -7.05
C GLN A 52 -23.55 20.24 -8.03
N ALA A 53 -23.64 19.81 -9.29
CA ALA A 53 -24.47 20.46 -10.30
C ALA A 53 -25.98 20.45 -9.94
N ILE A 54 -26.46 19.41 -9.25
CA ILE A 54 -27.85 19.36 -8.78
C ILE A 54 -28.09 20.36 -7.63
N LEU A 55 -27.13 20.48 -6.70
CA LEU A 55 -27.20 21.41 -5.58
C LEU A 55 -27.13 22.87 -6.05
N GLU A 56 -26.27 23.18 -7.02
CA GLU A 56 -26.17 24.49 -7.65
C GLU A 56 -27.47 24.90 -8.36
N LYS A 57 -28.10 23.97 -9.09
CA LYS A 57 -29.43 24.19 -9.71
C LYS A 57 -30.50 24.52 -8.67
N ARG A 58 -30.39 23.94 -7.46
CA ARG A 58 -31.27 24.22 -6.32
C ARG A 58 -30.89 25.47 -5.54
N LYS A 59 -29.79 26.15 -5.92
CA LYS A 59 -29.19 27.27 -5.19
C LYS A 59 -28.81 26.91 -3.74
N GLN A 60 -28.42 25.66 -3.53
CA GLN A 60 -27.98 25.14 -2.24
C GLN A 60 -26.45 24.97 -2.23
N PRO A 61 -25.73 25.43 -1.19
CA PRO A 61 -24.31 25.18 -1.08
C PRO A 61 -24.03 23.70 -0.76
N PRO A 62 -23.01 23.07 -1.35
CA PRO A 62 -22.60 21.71 -1.03
C PRO A 62 -21.85 21.67 0.31
N ILE A 63 -22.59 21.53 1.41
CA ILE A 63 -22.02 21.42 2.76
C ILE A 63 -21.53 19.99 2.99
N VAL A 64 -20.31 19.85 3.51
CA VAL A 64 -19.71 18.54 3.86
C VAL A 64 -19.44 18.49 5.37
N ILE A 65 -19.97 17.46 6.04
CA ILE A 65 -19.62 17.13 7.43
C ILE A 65 -18.72 15.88 7.40
N ASN A 66 -17.41 16.08 7.43
CA ASN A 66 -16.46 14.97 7.24
C ASN A 66 -16.36 14.05 8.46
N ARG A 67 -17.15 12.97 8.45
CA ARG A 67 -17.08 11.89 9.46
C ARG A 67 -16.03 10.82 9.13
N VAL A 68 -15.59 10.75 7.88
CA VAL A 68 -14.66 9.72 7.38
C VAL A 68 -13.27 9.97 7.97
N LYS A 69 -12.72 11.17 7.80
CA LYS A 69 -11.41 11.58 8.33
C LYS A 69 -11.25 11.26 9.82
N THR A 70 -12.26 11.61 10.61
CA THR A 70 -12.25 11.36 12.06
C THR A 70 -12.16 9.88 12.39
N LYS A 71 -12.95 9.02 11.71
CA LYS A 71 -12.92 7.57 11.93
C LYS A 71 -11.61 6.94 11.45
N VAL A 72 -11.11 7.35 10.28
CA VAL A 72 -9.84 6.85 9.74
C VAL A 72 -8.69 7.17 10.68
N ASN A 73 -8.58 8.42 11.14
CA ASN A 73 -7.55 8.83 12.09
C ASN A 73 -7.65 8.08 13.42
N LEU A 74 -8.86 7.84 13.91
CA LEU A 74 -9.09 7.01 15.10
C LEU A 74 -8.56 5.59 14.90
N LEU A 75 -8.91 4.93 13.80
CA LEU A 75 -8.47 3.57 13.49
C LEU A 75 -6.95 3.49 13.32
N CYS A 76 -6.34 4.45 12.61
CA CYS A 76 -4.89 4.55 12.48
C CYS A 76 -4.23 4.74 13.85
N GLY A 77 -4.81 5.57 14.73
CA GLY A 77 -4.32 5.76 16.09
C GLY A 77 -4.41 4.50 16.94
N ILE A 78 -5.51 3.75 16.85
CA ILE A 78 -5.67 2.44 17.53
C ILE A 78 -4.63 1.46 17.00
N GLN A 79 -4.49 1.35 15.67
CA GLN A 79 -3.54 0.43 15.03
C GLN A 79 -2.11 0.71 15.44
N ARG A 80 -1.69 1.98 15.46
CA ARG A 80 -0.34 2.39 15.86
C ARG A 80 -0.03 1.99 17.31
N ARG A 81 -1.01 2.13 18.21
CA ARG A 81 -0.88 1.70 19.62
C ARG A 81 -0.89 0.18 19.80
N SER A 82 -1.63 -0.53 18.97
CA SER A 82 -1.74 -1.99 19.02
C SER A 82 -0.72 -2.71 18.13
N ARG A 83 0.38 -2.05 17.72
CA ARG A 83 1.43 -2.70 16.92
C ARG A 83 2.13 -3.77 17.75
N THR A 84 1.97 -5.01 17.35
CA THR A 84 2.62 -6.16 17.97
C THR A 84 4.04 -6.32 17.44
N LYS A 85 5.03 -6.42 18.34
CA LYS A 85 6.41 -6.76 17.97
C LYS A 85 6.49 -8.23 17.52
N PRO A 86 7.31 -8.57 16.51
CA PRO A 86 7.49 -9.95 16.09
C PRO A 86 8.05 -10.79 17.25
N LYS A 87 7.59 -12.05 17.34
CA LYS A 87 8.08 -13.05 18.27
C LYS A 87 8.19 -14.39 17.55
N GLY A 88 9.38 -15.00 17.61
CA GLY A 88 9.60 -16.36 17.17
C GLY A 88 9.08 -17.33 18.22
N TYR A 89 8.29 -18.32 17.80
CA TYR A 89 7.86 -19.41 18.68
C TYR A 89 8.69 -20.67 18.35
N PRO A 90 9.20 -21.38 19.38
CA PRO A 90 9.96 -22.59 19.15
C PRO A 90 9.02 -23.70 18.65
N ARG A 91 9.47 -24.47 17.65
CA ARG A 91 8.73 -25.65 17.18
C ARG A 91 8.85 -26.85 18.12
N THR A 92 9.93 -26.94 18.89
CA THR A 92 10.17 -27.96 19.93
C THR A 92 10.83 -27.32 21.15
N PRO A 93 10.76 -27.93 22.36
CA PRO A 93 11.35 -27.36 23.57
C PRO A 93 12.87 -27.17 23.52
N ARG A 94 13.58 -27.86 22.61
CA ARG A 94 15.04 -27.73 22.44
C ARG A 94 15.45 -26.48 21.65
N HIS A 95 14.51 -25.80 21.02
CA HIS A 95 14.78 -24.62 20.17
C HIS A 95 14.33 -23.32 20.82
N THR A 96 14.10 -23.31 22.14
CA THR A 96 13.74 -22.11 22.92
C THR A 96 14.78 -21.01 22.72
N ASP A 97 16.05 -21.34 22.95
CA ASP A 97 17.13 -20.36 22.98
C ASP A 97 17.38 -19.75 21.59
N ALA A 98 17.26 -20.58 20.54
CA ALA A 98 17.34 -20.13 19.16
C ALA A 98 16.15 -19.21 18.77
N ALA A 99 14.94 -19.50 19.28
CA ALA A 99 13.76 -18.68 19.03
C ALA A 99 13.83 -17.33 19.76
N ASP A 100 14.37 -17.31 20.97
CA ASP A 100 14.59 -16.09 21.74
C ASP A 100 15.66 -15.21 21.08
N ALA A 101 16.81 -15.79 20.69
CA ALA A 101 17.85 -15.07 19.95
C ALA A 101 17.34 -14.47 18.63
N ALA A 102 16.54 -15.22 17.86
CA ALA A 102 15.92 -14.72 16.63
C ALA A 102 14.92 -13.58 16.90
N THR A 103 14.17 -13.68 18.01
CA THR A 103 13.23 -12.63 18.43
C THR A 103 13.95 -11.34 18.78
N GLU A 104 15.06 -11.43 19.52
CA GLU A 104 15.86 -10.27 19.88
C GLU A 104 16.50 -9.60 18.66
N ALA A 105 17.05 -10.40 17.72
CA ALA A 105 17.59 -9.87 16.48
C ALA A 105 16.53 -9.09 15.67
N LEU A 106 15.31 -9.63 15.53
CA LEU A 106 14.22 -8.96 14.83
C LEU A 106 13.76 -7.68 15.53
N ARG A 107 13.72 -7.69 16.87
CA ARG A 107 13.34 -6.50 17.66
C ARG A 107 14.40 -5.41 17.58
N TYR A 108 15.68 -5.77 17.62
CA TYR A 108 16.78 -4.83 17.47
C TYR A 108 16.71 -4.08 16.13
N VAL A 109 16.48 -4.81 15.02
CA VAL A 109 16.32 -4.16 13.70
C VAL A 109 15.07 -3.28 13.67
N ASN A 110 13.94 -3.76 14.22
CA ASN A 110 12.69 -3.01 14.26
C ASN A 110 12.78 -1.73 15.11
N ASP A 111 13.58 -1.74 16.18
CA ASP A 111 13.76 -0.56 17.03
C ASP A 111 14.76 0.44 16.43
N ASN A 112 15.61 0.01 15.49
CA ASN A 112 16.60 0.86 14.79
C ASN A 112 16.13 1.44 13.46
N ASN A 113 15.06 0.89 12.86
CA ASN A 113 14.43 1.44 11.68
C ASN A 113 13.16 2.20 12.11
N PHE A 114 13.23 3.54 12.06
CA PHE A 114 12.13 4.45 12.39
C PHE A 114 10.96 4.36 11.40
#